data_AF-A0A953XD00-F1
#
_entry.id   AF-A0A953XD00-F1
#
_cell.length_a   1.000
_cell.length_b   1.000
_cell.length_c   1.000
_cell.angle_alpha   90.00
_cell.angle_beta   90.00
_cell.angle_gamma   90.00
#
_symmetry.space_group_name_H-M   'P 1'
#
loop_
_entity.id
_entity.type
_entity.pdbx_description
1 polymer ?
#
loop_
_entity_poly.entity_id
_entity_poly.type
_entity_poly.pdbx_seq_one_letter_code
_entity_poly.pdbx_strand_id
1 'polypeptide(L)'
;MANISSRKARPRELAFQRQRLKNRVYAVLAKFFAEEAKAGRTTKKDIADFLGRDPAQITRWLNAPSNMTLETISDLLLAMDAEPGGMTIERFADKPKPNYAHPLVAGLLEMSTGAKQPNPATSSVSRFEVSRTATMRLSASDSMAWEMGAN
;
A
#
# COMPACT_ATOMS: atom_id res chain seq x y z
N MET A 1 32.78 8.03 -0.39
CA MET A 1 31.75 7.99 -1.46
C MET A 1 32.24 7.09 -2.58
N ALA A 2 31.49 6.06 -2.97
CA ALA A 2 31.92 5.18 -4.07
C ALA A 2 31.95 5.98 -5.38
N ASN A 3 33.12 6.06 -6.00
CA ASN A 3 33.34 6.81 -7.23
C ASN A 3 32.67 6.06 -8.40
N ILE A 4 31.80 6.73 -9.16
CA ILE A 4 31.03 6.14 -10.28
C ILE A 4 31.98 5.58 -11.37
N SER A 5 33.22 6.06 -11.40
CA SER A 5 34.24 5.74 -12.40
C SER A 5 34.68 4.26 -12.45
N SER A 6 34.55 3.47 -11.37
CA SER A 6 35.09 2.09 -11.37
C SER A 6 34.12 0.99 -11.78
N ARG A 7 32.79 1.23 -11.76
CA ARG A 7 31.78 0.20 -12.05
C ARG A 7 31.01 0.52 -13.33
N LYS A 8 31.17 -0.32 -14.36
CA LYS A 8 30.31 -0.31 -15.55
C LYS A 8 28.98 -1.01 -15.26
N ALA A 9 27.87 -0.38 -15.62
CA ALA A 9 26.55 -0.98 -15.51
C ALA A 9 26.39 -2.14 -16.51
N ARG A 10 25.88 -3.28 -16.06
CA ARG A 10 25.61 -4.42 -16.96
C ARG A 10 24.33 -4.13 -17.76
N PRO A 11 24.21 -4.57 -19.02
CA PRO A 11 23.00 -4.36 -19.83
C PRO A 11 21.71 -4.85 -19.13
N ARG A 12 21.78 -5.98 -18.42
CA ARG A 12 20.68 -6.51 -17.61
C ARG A 12 20.27 -5.59 -16.46
N GLU A 13 21.22 -4.95 -15.79
CA GLU A 13 20.95 -4.02 -14.69
C GLU A 13 20.22 -2.77 -15.22
N LEU A 14 20.67 -2.25 -16.37
CA LEU A 14 20.01 -1.11 -17.04
C LEU A 14 18.58 -1.46 -17.47
N ALA A 15 18.39 -2.61 -18.13
CA ALA A 15 17.07 -3.07 -18.55
C ALA A 15 16.12 -3.23 -17.35
N PHE A 16 16.61 -3.84 -16.26
CA PHE A 16 15.84 -3.99 -15.02
C PHE A 16 15.41 -2.64 -14.43
N GLN A 17 16.33 -1.67 -14.34
CA GLN A 17 16.00 -0.35 -13.78
C GLN A 17 15.05 0.44 -14.67
N ARG A 18 15.21 0.37 -15.99
CA ARG A 18 14.28 0.98 -16.96
C ARG A 18 12.87 0.42 -16.81
N GLN A 19 12.74 -0.91 -16.79
CA GLN A 19 11.44 -1.55 -16.62
C GLN A 19 10.83 -1.22 -15.25
N ARG A 20 11.65 -1.17 -14.19
CA ARG A 20 11.17 -0.83 -12.84
C ARG A 20 10.66 0.60 -12.76
N LEU A 21 11.35 1.58 -13.36
CA LEU A 21 10.90 2.96 -13.42
C LEU A 21 9.58 3.06 -14.20
N LYS A 22 9.52 2.43 -15.38
CA LYS A 22 8.33 2.36 -16.21
C LYS A 22 7.12 1.80 -15.44
N ASN A 23 7.30 0.70 -14.73
CA ASN A 23 6.25 0.09 -13.91
C ASN A 23 5.80 1.01 -12.77
N ARG A 24 6.71 1.73 -12.11
CA ARG A 24 6.35 2.66 -11.03
C ARG A 24 5.52 3.83 -11.55
N VAL A 25 5.97 4.48 -12.62
CA VAL A 25 5.26 5.60 -13.23
C VAL A 25 3.88 5.15 -13.70
N TYR A 26 3.80 4.02 -14.40
CA TYR A 26 2.54 3.45 -14.83
C TYR A 26 1.62 3.10 -13.66
N ALA A 27 2.13 2.51 -12.58
CA ALA A 27 1.32 2.15 -11.42
C ALA A 27 0.69 3.38 -10.76
N VAL A 28 1.42 4.49 -10.66
CA VAL A 28 0.89 5.76 -10.11
C VAL A 28 -0.19 6.32 -11.04
N LEU A 29 0.09 6.41 -12.34
CA LEU A 29 -0.87 6.90 -13.35
C LEU A 29 -2.16 6.06 -13.38
N ALA A 30 -2.02 4.74 -13.44
CA ALA A 30 -3.14 3.81 -13.49
C ALA A 30 -3.97 3.84 -12.19
N LYS A 31 -3.31 3.98 -11.04
CA LYS A 31 -3.99 4.15 -9.75
C LYS A 31 -4.80 5.45 -9.75
N PHE A 32 -4.21 6.56 -10.16
CA PHE A 32 -4.90 7.85 -10.23
C PHE A 32 -6.11 7.78 -11.16
N PHE A 33 -5.93 7.28 -12.39
CA PHE A 33 -7.04 7.09 -13.33
C PHE A 33 -8.14 6.19 -12.76
N ALA A 34 -7.78 5.11 -12.05
CA ALA A 34 -8.77 4.22 -11.44
C ALA A 34 -9.56 4.91 -10.31
N GLU A 35 -8.95 5.83 -9.57
CA GLU A 35 -9.63 6.64 -8.55
C GLU A 35 -10.58 7.67 -9.20
N GLU A 36 -10.13 8.38 -10.24
CA GLU A 36 -10.95 9.31 -11.02
C GLU A 36 -12.14 8.63 -11.70
N ALA A 37 -11.92 7.46 -12.31
CA ALA A 37 -12.96 6.69 -12.96
C ALA A 37 -13.99 6.15 -11.95
N LYS A 38 -13.55 5.73 -10.76
CA LYS A 38 -14.45 5.32 -9.68
C LYS A 38 -15.29 6.48 -9.13
N ALA A 39 -14.71 7.68 -9.10
CA ALA A 39 -15.42 8.89 -8.70
C ALA A 39 -16.36 9.43 -9.79
N GLY A 40 -16.32 8.86 -11.01
CA GLY A 40 -17.11 9.32 -12.15
C GLY A 40 -16.67 10.66 -12.72
N ARG A 41 -15.45 11.13 -12.39
CA ARG A 41 -14.90 12.42 -12.84
C ARG A 41 -14.35 12.36 -14.26
N THR A 42 -13.86 11.19 -14.69
CA THR A 42 -13.26 11.03 -16.01
C THR A 42 -13.44 9.62 -16.55
N THR A 43 -13.76 9.49 -17.83
CA THR A 43 -13.77 8.21 -18.56
C THR A 43 -12.68 8.17 -19.64
N LYS A 44 -12.37 6.97 -20.15
CA LYS A 44 -11.42 6.81 -21.27
C LYS A 44 -11.88 7.56 -22.52
N LYS A 45 -13.20 7.70 -22.71
CA LYS A 45 -13.79 8.42 -23.83
C LYS A 45 -13.53 9.92 -23.69
N ASP A 46 -13.77 10.47 -22.51
CA ASP A 46 -13.55 11.90 -22.26
C ASP A 46 -12.09 12.30 -22.49
N ILE A 47 -11.15 11.46 -22.06
CA ILE A 47 -9.71 11.65 -22.32
C ILE A 47 -9.41 11.61 -23.83
N ALA A 48 -10.01 10.66 -24.55
CA ALA A 48 -9.81 10.52 -25.99
C ALA A 48 -10.33 11.74 -26.75
N ASP A 49 -11.54 12.20 -26.39
CA ASP A 49 -12.19 13.37 -26.98
C ASP A 49 -11.39 14.65 -26.66
N PHE A 50 -10.90 14.80 -25.43
CA PHE A 50 -10.08 15.96 -25.02
C PHE A 50 -8.74 16.03 -25.77
N LEU A 51 -8.05 14.89 -25.93
CA LEU A 51 -6.76 14.83 -26.60
C LEU A 51 -6.87 14.73 -28.14
N GLY A 52 -8.07 14.57 -28.68
CA GLY A 52 -8.29 14.31 -30.11
C GLY A 52 -7.61 13.02 -30.59
N ARG A 53 -7.64 11.96 -29.76
CA ARG A 53 -6.98 10.67 -30.03
C ARG A 53 -7.99 9.54 -30.14
N ASP A 54 -7.56 8.44 -30.75
CA ASP A 54 -8.36 7.22 -30.84
C ASP A 54 -8.59 6.62 -29.42
N PRO A 55 -9.84 6.32 -29.02
CA PRO A 55 -10.13 5.64 -27.75
C PRO A 55 -9.39 4.31 -27.57
N ALA A 56 -9.08 3.58 -28.65
CA ALA A 56 -8.30 2.35 -28.56
C ALA A 56 -6.84 2.64 -28.14
N GLN A 57 -6.28 3.77 -28.56
CA GLN A 57 -4.96 4.23 -28.15
C GLN A 57 -4.92 4.54 -26.65
N ILE A 58 -5.92 5.30 -26.14
CA ILE A 58 -6.05 5.60 -24.71
C ILE A 58 -6.20 4.31 -23.90
N THR A 59 -7.02 3.38 -24.40
CA THR A 59 -7.20 2.07 -23.76
C THR A 59 -5.89 1.29 -23.70
N ARG A 60 -5.09 1.29 -24.77
CA ARG A 60 -3.77 0.63 -24.79
C ARG A 60 -2.80 1.24 -23.79
N TRP A 61 -2.77 2.58 -23.69
CA TRP A 61 -1.91 3.30 -22.77
C TRP A 61 -2.26 3.03 -21.30
N LEU A 62 -3.56 2.96 -20.99
CA LEU A 62 -4.03 2.77 -19.62
C LEU A 62 -4.10 1.30 -19.18
N ASN A 63 -4.17 0.33 -20.10
CA ASN A 63 -4.29 -1.09 -19.74
C ASN A 63 -2.95 -1.77 -19.41
N ALA A 64 -1.82 -1.25 -19.90
CA ALA A 64 -0.51 -1.85 -19.67
C ALA A 64 0.62 -0.83 -19.67
N PRO A 65 1.74 -1.10 -18.98
CA PRO A 65 2.94 -0.29 -19.06
C PRO A 65 3.57 -0.40 -20.47
N SER A 66 3.11 0.46 -21.38
CA SER A 66 3.60 0.58 -22.75
C SER A 66 4.74 1.61 -22.85
N ASN A 67 5.46 1.68 -23.98
CA ASN A 67 6.54 2.66 -24.20
C ASN A 67 5.98 4.08 -24.37
N MET A 68 5.33 4.59 -23.33
CA MET A 68 4.87 5.97 -23.25
C MET A 68 6.06 6.86 -22.92
N THR A 69 6.11 8.01 -23.57
CA THR A 69 7.08 9.06 -23.25
C THR A 69 6.52 9.94 -22.13
N LEU A 70 7.36 10.83 -21.57
CA LEU A 70 6.91 11.72 -20.49
C LEU A 70 5.87 12.72 -21.00
N GLU A 71 5.96 13.13 -22.26
CA GLU A 71 4.98 13.97 -22.95
C GLU A 71 3.61 13.29 -22.96
N THR A 72 3.54 12.01 -23.33
CA THR A 72 2.28 11.25 -23.32
C THR A 72 1.68 11.15 -21.91
N ILE A 73 2.53 10.95 -20.90
CA ILE A 73 2.06 10.89 -19.51
C ILE A 73 1.53 12.26 -19.07
N SER A 74 2.21 13.34 -19.46
CA SER A 74 1.78 14.71 -19.19
C SER A 74 0.43 15.02 -19.84
N ASP A 75 0.26 14.66 -21.12
CA ASP A 75 -1.00 14.85 -21.85
C ASP A 75 -2.16 14.11 -21.18
N LEU A 76 -1.92 12.87 -20.74
CA LEU A 76 -2.93 12.09 -20.03
C LEU A 76 -3.30 12.70 -18.67
N LEU A 77 -2.33 13.19 -17.92
CA LEU A 77 -2.58 13.85 -16.64
C LEU A 77 -3.33 15.18 -16.84
N LEU A 78 -2.95 15.96 -17.85
CA LEU A 78 -3.65 17.19 -18.23
C LEU A 78 -5.11 16.91 -18.59
N ALA A 79 -5.39 15.84 -19.33
CA ALA A 79 -6.75 15.42 -19.67
C ALA A 79 -7.60 15.01 -18.45
N MET A 80 -6.96 14.74 -17.32
CA MET A 80 -7.61 14.46 -16.03
C MET A 80 -7.51 15.63 -15.05
N ASP A 81 -7.18 16.83 -15.53
CA ASP A 81 -6.97 18.03 -14.72
C ASP A 81 -5.99 17.82 -13.55
N ALA A 82 -4.89 17.10 -13.83
CA ALA A 82 -3.92 16.68 -12.84
C ALA A 82 -2.47 16.99 -13.26
N GLU A 83 -1.60 17.16 -12.26
CA GLU A 83 -0.16 17.33 -12.42
C GLU A 83 0.59 16.33 -11.52
N PRO A 84 1.76 15.78 -11.94
CA PRO A 84 2.56 14.94 -11.06
C PRO A 84 3.13 15.71 -9.85
N GLY A 85 2.66 15.38 -8.65
CA GLY A 85 3.18 15.95 -7.40
C GLY A 85 4.52 15.33 -6.95
N GLY A 86 5.53 16.18 -6.73
CA GLY A 86 6.76 15.89 -5.95
C GLY A 86 7.49 14.59 -6.28
N MET A 87 8.38 14.59 -7.29
CA MET A 87 9.26 13.44 -7.54
C MET A 87 10.45 13.42 -6.57
N THR A 88 10.45 12.51 -5.60
CA THR A 88 11.60 12.31 -4.71
C THR A 88 12.61 11.32 -5.32
N ILE A 89 13.86 11.75 -5.43
CA ILE A 89 14.98 10.90 -5.88
C ILE A 89 15.71 10.37 -4.65
N GLU A 90 15.68 9.06 -4.45
CA GLU A 90 16.34 8.37 -3.34
C GLU A 90 17.58 7.61 -3.81
N ARG A 91 18.63 7.55 -2.99
CA ARG A 91 19.79 6.70 -3.30
C ARG A 91 19.45 5.24 -3.04
N PHE A 92 20.05 4.34 -3.82
CA PHE A 92 19.89 2.90 -3.60
C PHE A 92 20.41 2.43 -2.23
N ALA A 93 21.37 3.15 -1.63
CA ALA A 93 21.92 2.84 -0.31
C ALA A 93 20.93 3.13 0.83
N ASP A 94 20.09 4.15 0.66
CA ASP A 94 19.13 4.60 1.68
C ASP A 94 17.85 3.76 1.64
N LYS A 95 17.67 2.94 0.59
CA LYS A 95 16.52 2.03 0.48
C LYS A 95 16.67 0.87 1.45
N PRO A 96 15.67 0.62 2.33
CA PRO A 96 15.69 -0.58 3.15
C PRO A 96 15.77 -1.80 2.24
N LYS A 97 16.73 -2.68 2.54
CA LYS A 97 16.92 -3.91 1.78
C LYS A 97 15.64 -4.74 1.97
N PRO A 98 14.94 -5.14 0.90
CA PRO A 98 13.72 -5.90 1.05
C PRO A 98 14.05 -7.23 1.75
N ASN A 99 13.36 -7.50 2.85
CA ASN A 99 13.45 -8.77 3.57
C ASN A 99 12.75 -9.85 2.75
N TYR A 100 13.46 -10.45 1.79
CA TYR A 100 13.02 -11.67 1.14
C TYR A 100 13.45 -12.87 1.97
N ALA A 101 12.74 -13.14 3.06
CA ALA A 101 12.83 -14.43 3.73
C ALA A 101 11.59 -15.25 3.36
N HIS A 102 11.81 -16.38 2.68
CA HIS A 102 10.77 -17.40 2.56
C HIS A 102 10.43 -17.91 3.98
N PRO A 103 9.17 -18.22 4.33
CA PRO A 103 8.80 -18.62 5.70
C PRO A 103 9.66 -19.76 6.28
N LEU A 104 10.04 -20.72 5.43
CA LEU A 104 10.95 -21.81 5.80
C LEU A 104 12.40 -21.37 6.08
N VAL A 105 12.85 -20.29 5.44
CA VAL A 105 14.17 -19.68 5.66
C VAL A 105 14.15 -18.75 6.87
N ALA A 106 13.00 -18.12 7.17
CA ALA A 106 12.82 -17.31 8.37
C ALA A 106 13.02 -18.16 9.64
N GLY A 107 12.40 -19.35 9.71
CA GLY A 107 12.61 -20.28 10.82
C GLY A 107 14.07 -20.75 10.96
N LEU A 108 14.77 -20.96 9.85
CA LEU A 108 16.19 -21.35 9.87
C LEU A 108 17.11 -20.20 10.33
N LEU A 109 16.78 -18.96 9.95
CA LEU A 109 17.48 -17.76 10.42
C LEU A 109 17.25 -17.56 11.91
N GLU A 110 16.01 -17.71 12.40
CA GLU A 110 15.67 -17.64 13.83
C GLU A 110 16.41 -18.70 14.66
N MET A 111 16.60 -19.91 14.10
CA MET A 111 17.39 -20.98 14.74
C MET A 111 18.90 -20.74 14.72
N SER A 112 19.43 -19.99 13.75
CA SER A 112 20.88 -19.71 13.62
C SER A 112 21.31 -18.40 14.27
N THR A 113 20.40 -17.43 14.44
CA THR A 113 20.61 -16.24 15.29
C THR A 113 20.40 -16.61 16.76
N GLY A 114 21.29 -17.45 17.28
CA GLY A 114 21.42 -17.69 18.70
C GLY A 114 21.75 -16.38 19.44
N ALA A 115 20.78 -15.93 20.23
CA ALA A 115 20.96 -15.30 21.54
C ALA A 115 22.02 -14.18 21.69
N LYS A 116 21.59 -12.93 21.49
CA LYS A 116 22.00 -11.86 22.42
C LYS A 116 20.93 -11.81 23.52
N GLN A 117 21.15 -12.56 24.60
CA GLN A 117 20.31 -12.54 25.80
C GLN A 117 20.16 -11.09 26.28
N PRO A 118 18.94 -10.55 26.45
CA PRO A 118 18.75 -9.32 27.20
C PRO A 118 19.07 -9.58 28.68
N ASN A 119 19.88 -8.68 29.25
CA ASN A 119 20.39 -8.73 30.62
C ASN A 119 19.22 -8.92 31.63
N PRO A 120 19.23 -9.95 32.50
CA PRO A 120 18.14 -10.19 33.45
C PRO A 120 18.29 -9.33 34.71
N ALA A 121 18.30 -8.01 34.54
CA ALA A 121 18.11 -7.09 35.64
C ALA A 121 17.04 -6.09 35.21
N THR A 122 15.85 -6.24 35.81
CA THR A 122 14.62 -5.43 35.67
C THR A 122 13.50 -6.10 34.88
N SER A 123 12.89 -7.16 35.44
CA SER A 123 11.52 -7.52 35.12
C SER A 123 10.78 -7.96 36.39
N SER A 124 10.16 -6.99 37.07
CA SER A 124 9.11 -7.24 38.05
C SER A 124 7.92 -7.87 37.32
N VAL A 125 7.71 -9.16 37.54
CA VAL A 125 6.59 -9.95 37.01
C VAL A 125 5.30 -9.52 37.69
N SER A 126 4.37 -8.89 36.97
CA SER A 126 2.97 -8.80 37.40
C SER A 126 2.20 -10.01 36.86
N ARG A 127 1.77 -10.84 37.81
CA ARG A 127 1.00 -12.07 37.68
C ARG A 127 -0.42 -11.73 37.23
N PHE A 128 -0.87 -12.28 36.10
CA PHE A 128 -2.25 -12.18 35.62
C PHE A 128 -3.03 -13.40 36.13
N GLU A 129 -3.88 -13.21 37.13
CA GLU A 129 -4.80 -14.26 37.60
C GLU A 129 -6.09 -14.25 36.79
N VAL A 130 -6.39 -15.39 36.16
CA VAL A 130 -7.67 -15.67 35.50
C VAL A 130 -8.59 -16.31 36.52
N SER A 131 -9.60 -15.56 36.99
CA SER A 131 -10.69 -16.12 37.80
C SER A 131 -11.92 -16.36 36.92
N ARG A 132 -12.33 -17.63 36.81
CA ARG A 132 -13.63 -18.05 36.28
C ARG A 132 -14.62 -18.23 37.44
N THR A 133 -15.90 -17.98 37.12
CA THR A 133 -17.15 -18.60 37.62
C THR A 133 -18.09 -17.82 38.56
N ALA A 134 -19.37 -17.88 38.14
CA ALA A 134 -20.63 -17.87 38.90
C ALA A 134 -21.10 -16.47 39.40
N THR A 135 -22.37 -16.03 39.30
CA THR A 135 -23.67 -16.71 39.22
C THR A 135 -24.72 -15.69 38.73
N MET A 136 -25.63 -16.10 37.84
CA MET A 136 -26.88 -15.38 37.55
C MET A 136 -27.80 -15.38 38.79
N ARG A 137 -28.32 -14.21 39.19
CA ARG A 137 -29.56 -14.10 39.97
C ARG A 137 -30.41 -12.97 39.38
N LEU A 138 -31.40 -13.35 38.58
CA LEU A 138 -32.57 -12.53 38.27
C LEU A 138 -33.56 -12.76 39.41
N SER A 139 -33.84 -11.76 40.25
CA SER A 139 -34.96 -11.81 41.19
C SER A 139 -36.12 -11.01 40.63
N ALA A 140 -37.17 -11.72 40.20
CA ALA A 140 -38.49 -11.17 39.97
C ALA A 140 -39.40 -11.59 41.14
N SER A 141 -39.91 -10.59 41.86
CA SER A 141 -40.99 -10.66 42.87
C SER A 141 -41.02 -9.26 43.51
N ASP A 142 -42.10 -8.56 43.77
CA ASP A 142 -43.53 -8.75 43.58
C ASP A 142 -44.13 -7.40 44.00
N SER A 143 -45.13 -6.88 43.28
CA SER A 143 -46.12 -5.90 43.78
C SER A 143 -47.04 -5.46 42.63
N MET A 144 -48.13 -6.22 42.47
CA MET A 144 -49.43 -5.68 42.10
C MET A 144 -49.75 -4.46 42.98
N ALA A 145 -50.21 -3.33 42.44
CA ALA A 145 -51.65 -3.06 42.46
C ALA A 145 -52.08 -1.64 41.96
N TRP A 146 -52.99 -1.61 40.95
CA TRP A 146 -54.21 -0.76 40.78
C TRP A 146 -53.94 0.76 40.62
N GLU A 147 -54.42 1.47 39.59
CA GLU A 147 -55.81 1.75 39.24
C GLU A 147 -55.99 2.11 37.76
N MET A 148 -57.10 1.62 37.18
CA MET A 148 -57.75 2.18 36.00
C MET A 148 -58.57 3.41 36.41
N GLY A 149 -58.64 4.44 35.56
CA GLY A 149 -59.48 5.60 35.80
C GLY A 149 -60.98 5.33 35.63
N ALA A 150 -61.80 6.12 36.35
CA ALA A 150 -63.09 6.66 35.91
C ALA A 150 -63.68 7.58 36.99
N ASN A 151 -63.65 8.90 36.78
CA ASN A 151 -64.86 9.74 36.69
C ASN A 151 -64.49 11.09 36.05
#